data_AF-A0A165F8L5-F1
#
_entry.id   AF-A0A165F8L5-F1
#
_cell.length_a   1.000
_cell.length_b   1.000
_cell.length_c   1.000
_cell.angle_alpha   90.00
_cell.angle_beta   90.00
_cell.angle_gamma   90.00
#
_symmetry.space_group_name_H-M   'P 1'
#
loop_
_entity.id
_entity.type
_entity.pdbx_description
1 polymer ?
#
loop_
_entity_poly.entity_id
_entity_poly.type
_entity_poly.pdbx_seq_one_letter_code
_entity_poly.pdbx_strand_id
1 'polypeptide(L)'
;MSDPKMPAGRYREMGLFLPAPTIGFSSLVKQQFRIEVDWLQYGCMAELRVDERLESMLGQEGTFKSAHPGSMVLYQLPHRVYDDGVLPFGVNVATEVAVKRWRTGDPAKGVRVGKAKEEQELAGELTNLIWGQALLSLAYSLIDDFKASATPNQLAGLLPIPTVRFVKSGLFRVTQAQPSKEKSKPSRQHQTYLIEERIGTAEAPAHFVKYIHNSSPSPRCLLGAEGDISEFLSFTQHAQFQKTNGLVYVSDYQGAAGLLTDPQIMTNPDVEGVLFGGGNAANAFSSFAAQHVCQKYCLALGLTMLPQQPAATESDHLQQSPFIVLQNQPQDHPVQDLDQHSTNKSIVSQGA
;
A
#
# COMPACT_ATOMS: atom_id res chain seq x y z
N MET A 1 -28.90 -14.05 26.20
CA MET A 1 -27.86 -13.09 26.64
C MET A 1 -27.71 -12.07 25.53
N SER A 2 -27.92 -10.78 25.80
CA SER A 2 -27.66 -9.72 24.81
C SER A 2 -26.15 -9.58 24.63
N ASP A 3 -25.67 -9.62 23.39
CA ASP A 3 -24.26 -9.36 23.10
C ASP A 3 -23.85 -8.00 23.70
N PRO A 4 -22.71 -7.92 24.40
CA PRO A 4 -22.24 -6.67 24.99
C PRO A 4 -22.10 -5.60 23.90
N LYS A 5 -22.59 -4.38 24.19
CA LYS A 5 -22.57 -3.26 23.25
C LYS A 5 -21.14 -2.98 22.82
N MET A 6 -20.84 -3.11 21.53
CA MET A 6 -19.52 -2.77 21.00
C MET A 6 -19.25 -1.26 21.15
N PRO A 7 -18.00 -0.86 21.49
CA PRO A 7 -17.59 0.54 21.49
C PRO A 7 -17.79 1.20 20.12
N ALA A 8 -18.04 2.51 20.11
CA ALA A 8 -18.14 3.26 18.87
C ALA A 8 -16.83 3.15 18.07
N GLY A 9 -16.93 2.96 16.75
CA GLY A 9 -15.78 2.76 15.86
C GLY A 9 -15.28 1.30 15.77
N ARG A 10 -15.82 0.39 16.58
CA ARG A 10 -15.61 -1.05 16.45
C ARG A 10 -16.80 -1.71 15.79
N TYR A 11 -16.52 -2.60 14.86
CA TYR A 11 -17.54 -3.27 14.07
C TYR A 11 -17.30 -4.78 14.05
N ARG A 12 -18.39 -5.53 13.99
CA ARG A 12 -18.43 -6.98 13.78
C ARG A 12 -19.49 -7.23 12.71
N GLU A 13 -19.04 -7.60 11.53
CA GLU A 13 -19.86 -7.65 10.32
C GLU A 13 -19.77 -9.03 9.68
N MET A 14 -20.89 -9.50 9.14
CA MET A 14 -20.93 -10.69 8.30
C MET A 14 -20.92 -10.27 6.82
N GLY A 15 -20.19 -11.02 6.01
CA GLY A 15 -19.96 -10.64 4.62
C GLY A 15 -19.41 -11.76 3.75
N LEU A 16 -19.07 -11.37 2.53
CA LEU A 16 -18.38 -12.21 1.56
C LEU A 16 -16.92 -11.77 1.46
N PHE A 17 -16.01 -12.73 1.54
CA PHE A 17 -14.59 -12.56 1.30
C PHE A 17 -14.21 -13.13 -0.06
N LEU A 18 -13.48 -12.36 -0.86
CA LEU A 18 -12.99 -12.73 -2.19
C LEU A 18 -11.46 -12.70 -2.15
N PRO A 19 -10.78 -13.86 -2.12
CA PRO A 19 -9.31 -13.89 -2.06
C PRO A 19 -8.68 -13.44 -3.39
N ALA A 20 -7.50 -12.83 -3.30
CA ALA A 20 -6.65 -12.61 -4.47
C ALA A 20 -6.27 -13.96 -5.10
N PRO A 21 -6.47 -14.15 -6.41
CA PRO A 21 -5.94 -15.31 -7.10
C PRO A 21 -4.41 -15.25 -7.17
N THR A 22 -3.75 -16.41 -7.22
CA THR A 22 -2.35 -16.48 -7.67
C THR A 22 -2.37 -16.73 -9.18
N ILE A 23 -1.69 -15.87 -9.93
CA ILE A 23 -1.67 -15.93 -11.39
C ILE A 23 -0.24 -15.64 -11.84
N GLY A 24 0.34 -16.53 -12.66
CA GLY A 24 1.66 -16.31 -13.25
C GLY A 24 1.69 -15.13 -14.21
N PHE A 25 2.85 -14.46 -14.32
CA PHE A 25 3.03 -13.26 -15.12
C PHE A 25 2.56 -13.41 -16.58
N SER A 26 2.92 -14.50 -17.26
CA SER A 26 2.51 -14.75 -18.65
C SER A 26 0.98 -14.82 -18.80
N SER A 27 0.28 -15.38 -17.82
CA SER A 27 -1.19 -15.45 -17.81
C SER A 27 -1.81 -14.07 -17.59
N LEU A 28 -1.25 -13.25 -16.69
CA LEU A 28 -1.69 -11.89 -16.47
C LEU A 28 -1.60 -11.05 -17.75
N VAL A 29 -0.46 -11.11 -18.44
CA VAL A 29 -0.24 -10.38 -19.69
C VAL A 29 -1.20 -10.85 -20.78
N LYS A 30 -1.31 -12.17 -21.00
CA LYS A 30 -2.18 -12.73 -22.04
C LYS A 30 -3.65 -12.35 -21.86
N GLN A 31 -4.10 -12.25 -20.60
CA GLN A 31 -5.48 -11.93 -20.26
C GLN A 31 -5.73 -10.42 -20.07
N GLN A 32 -4.69 -9.59 -20.14
CA GLN A 32 -4.75 -8.18 -19.72
C GLN A 32 -5.41 -8.04 -18.35
N PHE A 33 -4.99 -8.90 -17.42
CA PHE A 33 -5.75 -9.20 -16.22
C PHE A 33 -6.01 -7.97 -15.35
N ARG A 34 -7.28 -7.80 -15.01
CA ARG A 34 -7.77 -6.95 -13.92
C ARG A 34 -8.71 -7.79 -13.08
N ILE A 35 -8.74 -7.54 -11.77
CA ILE A 35 -9.66 -8.30 -10.95
C ILE A 35 -11.11 -7.93 -11.29
N GLU A 36 -11.87 -8.94 -11.69
CA GLU A 36 -13.32 -8.85 -11.81
C GLU A 36 -13.93 -9.27 -10.48
N VAL A 37 -14.72 -8.38 -9.88
CA VAL A 37 -15.31 -8.60 -8.57
C VAL A 37 -16.65 -9.31 -8.74
N ASP A 38 -16.62 -10.65 -8.81
CA ASP A 38 -17.81 -11.49 -8.74
C ASP A 38 -17.92 -12.16 -7.36
N TRP A 39 -18.68 -11.49 -6.49
CA TRP A 39 -18.95 -11.95 -5.14
C TRP A 39 -19.82 -13.22 -5.08
N LEU A 40 -20.67 -13.45 -6.08
CA LEU A 40 -21.57 -14.61 -6.09
C LEU A 40 -20.81 -15.87 -6.51
N GLN A 41 -19.93 -15.74 -7.51
CA GLN A 41 -19.16 -16.86 -8.03
C GLN A 41 -17.95 -17.21 -7.16
N TYR A 42 -17.22 -16.19 -6.66
CA TYR A 42 -15.93 -16.40 -5.99
C TYR A 42 -15.90 -16.01 -4.51
N GLY A 43 -16.96 -15.37 -4.01
CA GLY A 43 -17.06 -14.97 -2.61
C GLY A 43 -17.28 -16.16 -1.68
N CYS A 44 -16.71 -16.08 -0.49
CA CYS A 44 -16.91 -17.04 0.59
C CYS A 44 -17.40 -16.36 1.87
N MET A 45 -18.25 -17.03 2.64
CA MET A 45 -18.81 -16.45 3.86
C MET A 45 -17.72 -16.20 4.91
N ALA A 46 -17.72 -15.00 5.49
CA ALA A 46 -16.76 -14.59 6.51
C ALA A 46 -17.35 -13.63 7.54
N GLU A 47 -16.79 -13.63 8.75
CA GLU A 47 -16.99 -12.60 9.77
C GLU A 47 -15.75 -11.71 9.82
N LEU A 48 -15.94 -10.39 9.81
CA LEU A 48 -14.89 -9.41 10.02
C LEU A 48 -15.15 -8.62 11.30
N ARG A 49 -14.14 -8.54 12.17
CA ARG A 49 -14.09 -7.61 13.29
C ARG A 49 -13.02 -6.56 13.01
N VAL A 50 -13.35 -5.29 13.11
CA VAL A 50 -12.41 -4.19 12.80
C VAL A 50 -12.55 -3.06 13.80
N ASP A 51 -11.41 -2.46 14.17
CA ASP A 51 -11.33 -1.27 15.01
C ASP A 51 -10.93 -0.04 14.15
N GLU A 52 -11.93 0.68 13.62
CA GLU A 52 -11.72 1.84 12.75
C GLU A 52 -11.43 3.14 13.51
N ARG A 53 -11.19 3.09 14.83
CA ARG A 53 -10.87 4.29 15.61
C ARG A 53 -9.49 4.82 15.21
N LEU A 54 -9.31 6.15 15.25
CA LEU A 54 -8.07 6.81 14.82
C LEU A 54 -6.88 6.36 15.68
N GLU A 55 -7.08 6.22 16.98
CA GLU A 55 -6.06 5.74 17.91
C GLU A 55 -5.66 4.27 17.70
N SER A 56 -6.44 3.53 16.92
CA SER A 56 -6.17 2.12 16.59
C SER A 56 -5.59 1.94 15.19
N MET A 57 -5.39 3.01 14.41
CA MET A 57 -4.88 2.93 13.04
C MET A 57 -3.48 2.27 13.00
N LEU A 58 -3.25 1.44 11.98
CA LEU A 58 -1.95 0.82 11.71
C LEU A 58 -1.07 1.83 10.95
N GLY A 59 -0.03 2.31 11.61
CA GLY A 59 0.91 3.27 11.04
C GLY A 59 0.37 4.70 10.95
N GLN A 60 1.06 5.54 10.18
CA GLN A 60 0.64 6.92 9.92
C GLN A 60 -0.50 6.96 8.90
N GLU A 61 -1.26 8.06 8.89
CA GLU A 61 -2.34 8.24 7.92
C GLU A 61 -1.75 8.33 6.50
N GLY A 62 -2.18 7.41 5.63
CA GLY A 62 -1.81 7.44 4.22
C GLY A 62 -2.61 8.49 3.45
N THR A 63 -2.09 8.93 2.30
CA THR A 63 -2.75 9.95 1.46
C THR A 63 -4.13 9.53 0.96
N PHE A 64 -4.32 8.24 0.64
CA PHE A 64 -5.55 7.72 0.03
C PHE A 64 -6.20 6.58 0.80
N LYS A 65 -5.49 6.00 1.77
CA LYS A 65 -5.92 4.80 2.49
C LYS A 65 -5.69 4.95 3.98
N SER A 66 -6.61 4.39 4.76
CA SER A 66 -6.38 4.10 6.18
C SER A 66 -6.30 2.60 6.39
N ALA A 67 -5.37 2.16 7.23
CA ALA A 67 -5.22 0.77 7.63
C ALA A 67 -5.59 0.62 9.10
N HIS A 68 -6.39 -0.39 9.43
CA HIS A 68 -6.86 -0.64 10.79
C HIS A 68 -6.66 -2.12 11.16
N PRO A 69 -6.43 -2.45 12.43
CA PRO A 69 -6.36 -3.82 12.87
C PRO A 69 -7.75 -4.45 12.82
N GLY A 70 -7.77 -5.71 12.45
CA GLY A 70 -8.97 -6.53 12.52
C GLY A 70 -8.66 -8.00 12.79
N SER A 71 -9.73 -8.77 12.93
CA SER A 71 -9.68 -10.22 12.85
C SER A 71 -10.76 -10.71 11.91
N MET A 72 -10.43 -11.72 11.11
CA MET A 72 -11.35 -12.32 10.16
C MET A 72 -11.48 -13.82 10.45
N VAL A 73 -12.70 -14.34 10.35
CA VAL A 73 -12.98 -15.78 10.39
C VAL A 73 -13.63 -16.16 9.07
N LEU A 74 -13.03 -17.09 8.33
CA LEU A 74 -13.68 -17.70 7.18
C LEU A 74 -14.54 -18.88 7.64
N TYR A 75 -15.77 -19.00 7.12
CA TYR A 75 -16.65 -20.13 7.45
C TYR A 75 -16.65 -21.24 6.41
N GLN A 76 -16.06 -20.98 5.25
CA GLN A 76 -15.91 -21.95 4.18
C GLN A 76 -14.56 -21.77 3.50
N LEU A 77 -14.05 -22.84 2.93
CA LEU A 77 -12.88 -22.78 2.05
C LEU A 77 -13.21 -21.91 0.83
N PRO A 78 -12.37 -20.93 0.47
CA PRO A 78 -12.58 -20.17 -0.75
C PRO A 78 -12.47 -21.07 -1.99
N HIS A 79 -13.27 -20.77 -3.01
CA HIS A 79 -13.23 -21.48 -4.30
C HIS A 79 -11.87 -21.37 -5.01
N ARG A 80 -11.12 -20.31 -4.72
CA ARG A 80 -9.75 -20.09 -5.20
C ARG A 80 -8.79 -20.23 -4.03
N VAL A 81 -7.93 -21.24 -4.07
CA VAL A 81 -6.83 -21.40 -3.10
C VAL A 81 -5.57 -20.77 -3.72
N TYR A 82 -4.69 -20.23 -2.89
CA TYR A 82 -3.39 -19.77 -3.36
C TYR A 82 -2.55 -20.96 -3.87
N ASP A 83 -1.73 -20.75 -4.91
CA ASP A 83 -1.02 -21.83 -5.61
C ASP A 83 -0.04 -22.60 -4.71
N ASP A 84 0.36 -22.01 -3.59
CA ASP A 84 1.23 -22.64 -2.58
C ASP A 84 0.47 -23.59 -1.63
N GLY A 85 -0.86 -23.74 -1.80
CA GLY A 85 -1.70 -24.53 -0.92
C GLY A 85 -1.86 -23.94 0.49
N VAL A 86 -1.31 -22.73 0.72
CA VAL A 86 -1.40 -22.05 2.02
C VAL A 86 -2.68 -21.25 2.06
N LEU A 87 -3.53 -21.54 3.05
CA LEU A 87 -4.68 -20.72 3.39
C LEU A 87 -4.24 -19.65 4.41
N PRO A 88 -3.94 -18.40 4.00
CA PRO A 88 -3.53 -17.35 4.92
C PRO A 88 -4.62 -17.02 5.95
N PHE A 89 -5.88 -17.26 5.59
CA PHE A 89 -7.03 -17.08 6.46
C PHE A 89 -7.62 -18.46 6.76
N GLY A 90 -7.45 -18.91 8.01
CA GLY A 90 -7.91 -20.23 8.42
C GLY A 90 -9.43 -20.32 8.44
N VAL A 91 -9.97 -21.46 8.00
CA VAL A 91 -11.40 -21.74 8.15
C VAL A 91 -11.70 -22.02 9.62
N ASN A 92 -12.71 -21.36 10.17
CA ASN A 92 -13.12 -21.42 11.58
C ASN A 92 -12.02 -20.99 12.58
N VAL A 93 -11.03 -20.23 12.13
CA VAL A 93 -9.99 -19.65 12.99
C VAL A 93 -10.02 -18.14 12.83
N ALA A 94 -9.94 -17.41 13.95
CA ALA A 94 -9.77 -15.97 13.92
C ALA A 94 -8.33 -15.63 13.52
N THR A 95 -8.15 -15.08 12.33
CA THR A 95 -6.87 -14.64 11.81
C THR A 95 -6.75 -13.12 11.99
N GLU A 96 -5.63 -12.64 12.54
CA GLU A 96 -5.34 -11.20 12.57
C GLU A 96 -5.08 -10.67 11.16
N VAL A 97 -5.69 -9.53 10.84
CA VAL A 97 -5.62 -8.92 9.51
C VAL A 97 -5.41 -7.41 9.59
N ALA A 98 -4.81 -6.86 8.54
CA ALA A 98 -4.89 -5.44 8.26
C ALA A 98 -6.13 -5.17 7.39
N VAL A 99 -6.96 -4.22 7.81
CA VAL A 99 -8.20 -3.83 7.14
C VAL A 99 -8.02 -2.44 6.56
N LYS A 100 -7.99 -2.35 5.23
CA LYS A 100 -7.75 -1.11 4.51
C LYS A 100 -9.02 -0.57 3.87
N ARG A 101 -9.11 0.76 3.85
CA ARG A 101 -10.20 1.53 3.29
C ARG A 101 -9.71 2.65 2.43
N TRP A 102 -10.43 2.94 1.35
CA TRP A 102 -10.14 4.07 0.49
C TRP A 102 -10.78 5.35 1.03
N ARG A 103 -10.09 6.47 0.86
CA ARG A 103 -10.55 7.80 1.22
C ARG A 103 -10.27 8.76 0.06
N THR A 104 -11.12 9.77 -0.10
CA THR A 104 -10.88 10.87 -1.06
C THR A 104 -11.15 12.19 -0.37
N GLY A 105 -10.17 13.09 -0.40
CA GLY A 105 -10.27 14.43 0.18
C GLY A 105 -9.56 14.57 1.52
N ASP A 106 -9.66 15.77 2.08
CA ASP A 106 -9.02 16.15 3.34
C ASP A 106 -9.54 15.29 4.52
N PRO A 107 -8.67 14.60 5.27
CA PRO A 107 -9.04 13.83 6.47
C PRO A 107 -9.86 14.65 7.46
N ALA A 108 -9.57 15.95 7.59
CA ALA A 108 -10.27 16.86 8.51
C ALA A 108 -11.73 17.13 8.08
N LYS A 109 -12.06 16.94 6.80
CA LYS A 109 -13.40 17.16 6.26
C LYS A 109 -14.24 15.89 6.18
N GLY A 110 -13.63 14.72 6.44
CA GLY A 110 -14.35 13.44 6.56
C GLY A 110 -15.10 12.99 5.29
N VAL A 111 -14.78 13.54 4.12
CA VAL A 111 -15.46 13.20 2.87
C VAL A 111 -15.05 11.78 2.47
N ARG A 112 -16.04 10.89 2.37
CA ARG A 112 -15.84 9.52 1.92
C ARG A 112 -16.41 9.34 0.53
N VAL A 113 -15.72 8.54 -0.27
CA VAL A 113 -16.24 8.13 -1.59
C VAL A 113 -17.47 7.26 -1.42
N GLY A 114 -18.36 7.27 -2.41
CA GLY A 114 -19.47 6.32 -2.45
C GLY A 114 -18.95 4.88 -2.48
N LYS A 115 -19.67 3.95 -1.84
CA LYS A 115 -19.26 2.54 -1.67
C LYS A 115 -18.84 1.85 -2.97
N ALA A 116 -19.58 2.10 -4.06
CA ALA A 116 -19.26 1.53 -5.37
C ALA A 116 -17.90 2.01 -5.90
N LYS A 117 -17.58 3.29 -5.69
CA LYS A 117 -16.27 3.82 -6.05
C LYS A 117 -15.18 3.31 -5.12
N GLU A 118 -15.41 3.27 -3.80
CA GLU A 118 -14.46 2.65 -2.86
C GLU A 118 -14.16 1.18 -3.23
N GLU A 119 -15.17 0.39 -3.65
CA GLU A 119 -14.95 -0.98 -4.15
C GLU A 119 -14.07 -1.01 -5.41
N GLN A 120 -14.29 -0.11 -6.37
CA GLN A 120 -13.46 -0.02 -7.59
C GLN A 120 -12.01 0.32 -7.27
N GLU A 121 -11.77 1.29 -6.38
CA GLU A 121 -10.40 1.69 -5.99
C GLU A 121 -9.69 0.53 -5.25
N LEU A 122 -10.37 -0.13 -4.31
CA LEU A 122 -9.81 -1.27 -3.58
C LEU A 122 -9.57 -2.49 -4.50
N ALA A 123 -10.39 -2.71 -5.51
CA ALA A 123 -10.16 -3.71 -6.54
C ALA A 123 -8.92 -3.39 -7.39
N GLY A 124 -8.68 -2.11 -7.68
CA GLY A 124 -7.43 -1.64 -8.30
C GLY A 124 -6.20 -1.95 -7.45
N GLU A 125 -6.27 -1.68 -6.14
CA GLU A 125 -5.20 -2.01 -5.20
C GLU A 125 -4.94 -3.52 -5.10
N LEU A 126 -6.00 -4.33 -5.07
CA LEU A 126 -5.86 -5.78 -5.09
C LEU A 126 -5.21 -6.26 -6.41
N THR A 127 -5.54 -5.62 -7.53
CA THR A 127 -4.88 -5.89 -8.82
C THR A 127 -3.38 -5.58 -8.75
N ASN A 128 -2.98 -4.46 -8.14
CA ASN A 128 -1.55 -4.15 -7.94
C ASN A 128 -0.83 -5.23 -7.13
N LEU A 129 -1.43 -5.74 -6.06
CA LEU A 129 -0.86 -6.83 -5.25
C LEU A 129 -0.67 -8.12 -6.07
N ILE A 130 -1.65 -8.50 -6.88
CA ILE A 130 -1.58 -9.68 -7.75
C ILE A 130 -0.44 -9.55 -8.77
N TRP A 131 -0.35 -8.39 -9.44
CA TRP A 131 0.74 -8.12 -10.38
C TRP A 131 2.10 -8.05 -9.69
N GLY A 132 2.18 -7.44 -8.50
CA GLY A 132 3.39 -7.39 -7.70
C GLY A 132 3.91 -8.78 -7.35
N GLN A 133 3.03 -9.68 -6.91
CA GLN A 133 3.38 -11.08 -6.63
C GLN A 133 3.88 -11.81 -7.88
N ALA A 134 3.21 -11.64 -9.02
CA ALA A 134 3.59 -12.30 -10.27
C ALA A 134 4.95 -11.82 -10.82
N LEU A 135 5.21 -10.51 -10.74
CA LEU A 135 6.48 -9.90 -11.14
C LEU A 135 7.64 -10.26 -10.20
N LEU A 136 7.36 -10.39 -8.90
CA LEU A 136 8.35 -10.90 -7.95
C LEU A 136 8.67 -12.38 -8.23
N SER A 137 7.64 -13.19 -8.53
CA SER A 137 7.81 -14.59 -8.92
C SER A 137 8.64 -14.72 -10.21
N LEU A 138 8.46 -13.82 -11.18
CA LEU A 138 9.28 -13.75 -12.39
C LEU A 138 10.78 -13.53 -12.07
N ALA A 139 11.09 -12.69 -11.07
CA ALA A 139 12.47 -12.48 -10.64
C ALA A 139 13.05 -13.72 -9.95
N TYR A 140 12.25 -14.45 -9.17
CA TYR A 140 12.68 -15.73 -8.59
C TYR A 140 12.91 -16.81 -9.66
N SER A 141 12.02 -16.96 -10.64
CA SER A 141 12.25 -17.91 -11.74
C SER A 141 13.53 -17.62 -12.50
N LEU A 142 13.89 -16.34 -12.70
CA LEU A 142 15.19 -15.96 -13.28
C LEU A 142 16.37 -16.45 -12.44
N ILE A 143 16.28 -16.32 -11.10
CA ILE A 143 17.32 -16.79 -10.19
C ILE A 143 17.44 -18.31 -10.28
N ASP A 144 16.32 -19.02 -10.28
CA ASP A 144 16.28 -20.47 -10.35
C ASP A 144 16.87 -20.98 -11.67
N ASP A 145 16.48 -20.39 -12.81
CA ASP A 145 17.04 -20.67 -14.13
C ASP A 145 18.56 -20.45 -14.15
N PHE A 146 19.02 -19.32 -13.59
CA PHE A 146 20.44 -19.00 -13.52
C PHE A 146 21.18 -20.05 -12.69
N LYS A 147 20.68 -20.37 -11.48
CA LYS A 147 21.29 -21.35 -10.58
C LYS A 147 21.32 -22.75 -11.18
N ALA A 148 20.28 -23.15 -11.92
CA ALA A 148 20.24 -24.44 -12.61
C ALA A 148 21.29 -24.54 -13.73
N SER A 149 21.63 -23.42 -14.36
CA SER A 149 22.66 -23.35 -15.41
C SER A 149 24.08 -23.06 -14.91
N ALA A 150 24.22 -22.71 -13.62
CA ALA A 150 25.47 -22.23 -13.07
C ALA A 150 26.45 -23.36 -12.71
N THR A 151 27.75 -23.12 -12.90
CA THR A 151 28.80 -24.02 -12.39
C THR A 151 29.03 -23.80 -10.89
N PRO A 152 29.50 -24.82 -10.13
CA PRO A 152 29.63 -24.73 -8.66
C PRO A 152 30.49 -23.57 -8.12
N ASN A 153 31.37 -23.00 -8.95
CA ASN A 153 32.27 -21.90 -8.56
C ASN A 153 31.77 -20.51 -8.98
N GLN A 154 30.57 -20.40 -9.55
CA GLN A 154 30.00 -19.09 -9.93
C GLN A 154 29.39 -18.38 -8.72
N LEU A 155 29.65 -17.07 -8.64
CA LEU A 155 29.25 -16.19 -7.53
C LEU A 155 27.76 -16.28 -7.19
N ALA A 156 26.90 -16.49 -8.19
CA ALA A 156 25.45 -16.62 -7.99
C ALA A 156 25.04 -17.79 -7.09
N GLY A 157 25.80 -18.89 -7.09
CA GLY A 157 25.53 -20.03 -6.22
C GLY A 157 25.81 -19.75 -4.74
N LEU A 158 26.65 -18.74 -4.47
CA LEU A 158 27.06 -18.33 -3.12
C LEU A 158 26.26 -17.15 -2.57
N LEU A 159 25.49 -16.46 -3.43
CA LEU A 159 24.72 -15.30 -2.99
C LEU A 159 23.53 -15.73 -2.11
N PRO A 160 23.44 -15.22 -0.87
CA PRO A 160 22.23 -15.39 -0.07
C PRO A 160 21.10 -14.63 -0.77
N ILE A 161 20.03 -15.32 -1.12
CA ILE A 161 18.85 -14.72 -1.73
C ILE A 161 17.82 -14.49 -0.63
N PRO A 162 17.47 -13.23 -0.30
CA PRO A 162 16.39 -12.97 0.63
C PRO A 162 15.10 -13.64 0.18
N THR A 163 14.37 -14.23 1.12
CA THR A 163 13.03 -14.77 0.86
C THR A 163 12.02 -13.67 1.16
N VAL A 164 11.38 -13.15 0.12
CA VAL A 164 10.39 -12.08 0.24
C VAL A 164 9.13 -12.45 -0.54
N ARG A 165 7.98 -11.98 -0.07
CA ARG A 165 6.69 -12.16 -0.75
C ARG A 165 5.75 -11.03 -0.42
N PHE A 166 4.80 -10.76 -1.31
CA PHE A 166 3.66 -9.93 -0.95
C PHE A 166 2.75 -10.64 0.04
N VAL A 167 2.09 -9.85 0.89
CA VAL A 167 1.05 -10.32 1.78
C VAL A 167 -0.09 -10.91 0.97
N LYS A 168 -0.63 -12.01 1.45
CA LYS A 168 -1.87 -12.54 0.94
C LYS A 168 -3.00 -11.57 1.29
N SER A 169 -3.91 -11.43 0.34
CA SER A 169 -4.91 -10.38 0.39
C SER A 169 -6.21 -10.80 -0.29
N GLY A 170 -7.25 -10.00 -0.10
CA GLY A 170 -8.55 -10.16 -0.74
C GLY A 170 -9.50 -9.01 -0.42
N LEU A 171 -10.67 -9.00 -1.03
CA LEU A 171 -11.71 -8.02 -0.69
C LEU A 171 -12.73 -8.64 0.27
N PHE A 172 -13.24 -7.86 1.21
CA PHE A 172 -14.38 -8.22 2.04
C PHE A 172 -15.53 -7.25 1.78
N ARG A 173 -16.75 -7.75 1.56
CA ARG A 173 -17.96 -6.94 1.43
C ARG A 173 -19.00 -7.33 2.46
N VAL A 174 -19.46 -6.34 3.23
CA VAL A 174 -20.54 -6.52 4.22
C VAL A 174 -21.85 -6.89 3.53
N THR A 175 -22.45 -8.01 3.92
CA THR A 175 -23.78 -8.46 3.43
C THR A 175 -24.84 -8.47 4.51
N GLN A 176 -24.44 -8.46 5.79
CA GLN A 176 -25.36 -8.32 6.91
C GLN A 176 -24.76 -7.32 7.89
N ALA A 177 -25.01 -6.05 7.64
CA ALA A 177 -24.59 -5.00 8.55
C ALA A 177 -25.41 -5.06 9.85
N GLN A 178 -24.76 -4.90 11.00
CA GLN A 178 -25.52 -4.71 12.24
C GLN A 178 -26.38 -3.45 12.15
N PRO A 179 -27.69 -3.52 12.48
CA PRO A 179 -28.56 -2.36 12.40
C PRO A 179 -28.10 -1.27 13.38
N SER A 180 -27.79 -0.09 12.83
CA SER A 180 -27.52 1.09 13.64
C SER A 180 -28.81 1.54 14.34
N LYS A 181 -28.75 1.74 15.66
CA LYS A 181 -29.85 2.39 16.41
C LYS A 181 -29.96 3.88 16.11
N GLU A 182 -28.90 4.49 15.57
CA GLU A 182 -28.88 5.87 15.11
C GLU A 182 -29.36 5.94 13.66
N LYS A 183 -30.56 6.50 13.44
CA LYS A 183 -31.18 6.65 12.11
C LYS A 183 -30.37 7.54 11.15
N SER A 184 -29.47 8.38 11.67
CA SER A 184 -28.65 9.30 10.89
C SER A 184 -27.37 8.67 10.33
N LYS A 185 -26.94 7.50 10.85
CA LYS A 185 -25.72 6.85 10.38
C LYS A 185 -26.00 6.05 9.11
N PRO A 186 -25.22 6.25 8.04
CA PRO A 186 -25.37 5.46 6.83
C PRO A 186 -25.11 3.99 7.14
N SER A 187 -25.95 3.11 6.59
CA SER A 187 -25.80 1.66 6.74
C SER A 187 -24.42 1.22 6.22
N ARG A 188 -23.80 0.24 6.88
CA ARG A 188 -22.56 -0.39 6.42
C ARG A 188 -22.78 -1.51 5.42
N GLN A 189 -24.04 -1.79 5.06
CA GLN A 189 -24.39 -2.75 4.02
C GLN A 189 -23.64 -2.43 2.71
N HIS A 190 -23.01 -3.42 2.09
CA HIS A 190 -22.15 -3.26 0.91
C HIS A 190 -20.91 -2.38 1.11
N GLN A 191 -20.48 -2.16 2.34
CA GLN A 191 -19.15 -1.61 2.59
C GLN A 191 -18.10 -2.64 2.20
N THR A 192 -17.13 -2.21 1.39
CA THR A 192 -16.01 -3.04 0.95
C THR A 192 -14.72 -2.63 1.66
N TYR A 193 -13.86 -3.60 1.96
CA TYR A 193 -12.51 -3.42 2.51
C TYR A 193 -11.52 -4.26 1.72
N LEU A 194 -10.26 -3.80 1.67
CA LEU A 194 -9.13 -4.63 1.32
C LEU A 194 -8.60 -5.28 2.61
N ILE A 195 -8.50 -6.59 2.61
CA ILE A 195 -8.01 -7.40 3.73
C ILE A 195 -6.64 -7.92 3.34
N GLU A 196 -5.67 -7.79 4.25
CA GLU A 196 -4.31 -8.30 4.08
C GLU A 196 -3.87 -9.07 5.32
N GLU A 197 -2.92 -10.00 5.14
CA GLU A 197 -2.15 -10.54 6.26
C GLU A 197 -1.55 -9.38 7.08
N ARG A 198 -1.62 -9.50 8.40
CA ARG A 198 -1.03 -8.50 9.28
C ARG A 198 0.49 -8.66 9.33
N ILE A 199 1.23 -7.60 9.01
CA ILE A 199 2.68 -7.54 9.18
C ILE A 199 2.98 -7.16 10.65
N GLY A 200 3.56 -8.10 11.38
CA GLY A 200 3.74 -8.01 12.84
C GLY A 200 2.43 -8.25 13.61
N THR A 201 2.54 -8.39 14.93
CA THR A 201 1.37 -8.57 15.83
C THR A 201 1.39 -7.51 16.93
N ALA A 202 0.37 -7.50 17.79
CA ALA A 202 0.38 -6.64 18.97
C ALA A 202 1.51 -7.00 19.95
N GLU A 203 1.86 -8.28 20.03
CA GLU A 203 2.88 -8.84 20.92
C GLU A 203 4.29 -8.70 20.31
N ALA A 204 4.39 -8.78 18.98
CA ALA A 204 5.63 -8.65 18.23
C ALA A 204 5.44 -7.61 17.11
N PRO A 205 5.44 -6.31 17.44
CA PRO A 205 5.30 -5.25 16.45
C PRO A 205 6.48 -5.31 15.48
N ALA A 206 6.18 -5.35 14.18
CA ALA A 206 7.20 -5.32 13.14
C ALA A 206 7.64 -3.89 12.85
N HIS A 207 8.94 -3.70 12.61
CA HIS A 207 9.46 -2.43 12.14
C HIS A 207 9.17 -2.28 10.65
N PHE A 208 8.14 -1.50 10.31
CA PHE A 208 7.74 -1.29 8.92
C PHE A 208 8.76 -0.40 8.19
N VAL A 209 9.28 -0.89 7.07
CA VAL A 209 10.32 -0.26 6.26
C VAL A 209 9.77 0.02 4.87
N LYS A 210 10.02 1.22 4.37
CA LYS A 210 9.89 1.54 2.93
C LYS A 210 11.23 1.28 2.26
N TYR A 211 11.37 0.13 1.60
CA TYR A 211 12.62 -0.35 1.00
C TYR A 211 13.02 0.43 -0.25
N ILE A 212 12.04 0.77 -1.09
CA ILE A 212 12.20 1.47 -2.36
C ILE A 212 11.09 2.53 -2.46
N HIS A 213 11.38 3.68 -3.06
CA HIS A 213 10.39 4.73 -3.28
C HIS A 213 9.85 4.67 -4.72
N ASN A 214 8.57 4.97 -4.95
CA ASN A 214 8.00 5.00 -6.30
C ASN A 214 8.73 5.96 -7.27
N SER A 215 9.44 6.97 -6.76
CA SER A 215 10.20 7.94 -7.54
C SER A 215 11.70 7.66 -7.67
N SER A 216 12.22 6.56 -7.11
CA SER A 216 13.65 6.24 -7.15
C SER A 216 13.90 4.73 -7.04
N PRO A 217 14.75 4.15 -7.90
CA PRO A 217 15.10 2.73 -7.82
C PRO A 217 16.11 2.40 -6.70
N SER A 218 16.56 3.41 -5.95
CA SER A 218 17.62 3.26 -4.96
C SER A 218 17.10 2.63 -3.66
N PRO A 219 17.81 1.61 -3.11
CA PRO A 219 17.61 1.11 -1.76
C PRO A 219 17.57 2.22 -0.71
N ARG A 220 16.57 2.22 0.17
CA ARG A 220 16.46 3.16 1.30
C ARG A 220 17.04 2.61 2.59
N CYS A 221 17.04 1.29 2.77
CA CYS A 221 17.75 0.63 3.86
C CYS A 221 19.04 0.03 3.32
N LEU A 222 20.16 0.24 4.02
CA LEU A 222 21.48 -0.19 3.56
C LEU A 222 22.18 -1.15 4.54
N LEU A 223 21.59 -1.39 5.71
CA LEU A 223 22.25 -2.11 6.80
C LEU A 223 21.40 -3.28 7.29
N GLY A 224 22.08 -4.38 7.64
CA GLY A 224 21.46 -5.59 8.20
C GLY A 224 20.53 -6.31 7.22
N ALA A 225 19.69 -7.19 7.75
CA ALA A 225 18.77 -8.01 6.96
C ALA A 225 17.79 -7.18 6.12
N GLU A 226 17.32 -6.05 6.66
CA GLU A 226 16.45 -5.12 5.94
C GLU A 226 17.19 -4.42 4.78
N GLY A 227 18.49 -4.16 4.94
CA GLY A 227 19.36 -3.68 3.87
C GLY A 227 19.55 -4.70 2.76
N ASP A 228 19.79 -5.97 3.11
CA ASP A 228 19.89 -7.06 2.13
C ASP A 228 18.59 -7.25 1.34
N ILE A 229 17.43 -7.13 2.02
CA ILE A 229 16.11 -7.11 1.37
C ILE A 229 15.99 -5.91 0.43
N SER A 230 16.34 -4.70 0.88
CA SER A 230 16.29 -3.48 0.09
C SER A 230 17.13 -3.58 -1.19
N GLU A 231 18.35 -4.11 -1.09
CA GLU A 231 19.24 -4.33 -2.23
C GLU A 231 18.69 -5.40 -3.19
N PHE A 232 18.15 -6.50 -2.65
CA PHE A 232 17.49 -7.53 -3.45
C PHE A 232 16.27 -6.98 -4.19
N LEU A 233 15.45 -6.16 -3.53
CA LEU A 233 14.27 -5.58 -4.15
C LEU A 233 14.63 -4.61 -5.27
N SER A 234 15.70 -3.81 -5.12
CA SER A 234 16.22 -2.99 -6.23
C SER A 234 16.64 -3.86 -7.42
N PHE A 235 17.30 -5.01 -7.19
CA PHE A 235 17.55 -6.00 -8.23
C PHE A 235 16.28 -6.49 -8.93
N THR A 236 15.22 -6.81 -8.17
CA THR A 236 13.99 -7.32 -8.79
C THR A 236 13.39 -6.31 -9.78
N GLN A 237 13.50 -5.00 -9.51
CA GLN A 237 13.03 -3.96 -10.44
C GLN A 237 13.77 -4.07 -11.78
N HIS A 238 15.10 -4.22 -11.73
CA HIS A 238 15.92 -4.35 -12.92
C HIS A 238 15.64 -5.67 -13.65
N ALA A 239 15.55 -6.79 -12.93
CA ALA A 239 15.22 -8.08 -13.50
C ALA A 239 13.87 -8.04 -14.24
N GLN A 240 12.84 -7.44 -13.63
CA GLN A 240 11.52 -7.26 -14.21
C GLN A 240 11.58 -6.33 -15.44
N PHE A 241 12.25 -5.18 -15.33
CA PHE A 241 12.43 -4.25 -16.43
C PHE A 241 13.07 -4.93 -17.63
N GLN A 242 14.17 -5.67 -17.45
CA GLN A 242 14.84 -6.37 -18.53
C GLN A 242 13.98 -7.52 -19.10
N LYS A 243 13.37 -8.35 -18.24
CA LYS A 243 12.55 -9.50 -18.68
C LYS A 243 11.27 -9.10 -19.41
N THR A 244 10.80 -7.89 -19.17
CA THR A 244 9.62 -7.34 -19.84
C THR A 244 9.97 -6.40 -20.98
N ASN A 245 11.24 -6.35 -21.40
CA ASN A 245 11.74 -5.44 -22.44
C ASN A 245 11.40 -3.96 -22.16
N GLY A 246 11.51 -3.54 -20.90
CA GLY A 246 11.27 -2.18 -20.46
C GLY A 246 9.80 -1.79 -20.46
N LEU A 247 8.88 -2.73 -20.23
CA LEU A 247 7.44 -2.45 -20.21
C LEU A 247 6.88 -2.26 -18.80
N VAL A 248 7.34 -3.07 -17.83
CA VAL A 248 6.77 -3.04 -16.48
C VAL A 248 7.76 -3.50 -15.41
N TYR A 249 7.71 -2.87 -14.25
CA TYR A 249 8.39 -3.31 -13.03
C TYR A 249 7.63 -2.87 -11.79
N VAL A 250 7.94 -3.47 -10.64
CA VAL A 250 7.36 -3.09 -9.35
C VAL A 250 8.23 -2.03 -8.69
N SER A 251 7.61 -1.05 -8.05
CA SER A 251 8.24 -0.05 -7.20
C SER A 251 7.46 0.11 -5.90
N ASP A 252 7.86 1.09 -5.10
CA ASP A 252 7.27 1.39 -3.79
C ASP A 252 7.25 0.20 -2.83
N TYR A 253 8.25 -0.67 -2.91
CA TYR A 253 8.35 -1.81 -2.01
C TYR A 253 8.42 -1.37 -0.55
N GLN A 254 7.49 -1.88 0.25
CA GLN A 254 7.39 -1.57 1.68
C GLN A 254 6.80 -2.75 2.44
N GLY A 255 7.18 -2.88 3.72
CA GLY A 255 6.79 -4.02 4.54
C GLY A 255 7.76 -4.26 5.69
N ALA A 256 7.92 -5.49 6.14
CA ALA A 256 8.90 -5.84 7.18
C ALA A 256 9.29 -7.31 7.13
N ALA A 257 10.55 -7.64 7.44
CA ALA A 257 11.03 -9.02 7.57
C ALA A 257 10.67 -9.92 6.36
N GLY A 258 10.68 -9.33 5.15
CA GLY A 258 10.39 -10.02 3.90
C GLY A 258 8.91 -10.16 3.52
N LEU A 259 7.96 -9.71 4.35
CA LEU A 259 6.58 -9.52 3.93
C LEU A 259 6.39 -8.13 3.35
N LEU A 260 5.84 -8.05 2.15
CA LEU A 260 5.66 -6.81 1.38
C LEU A 260 4.17 -6.49 1.21
N THR A 261 3.83 -5.21 1.14
CA THR A 261 2.46 -4.74 0.86
C THR A 261 2.48 -3.47 0.01
N ASP A 262 1.30 -3.03 -0.44
CA ASP A 262 1.08 -1.78 -1.16
C ASP A 262 2.11 -1.51 -2.28
N PRO A 263 2.30 -2.44 -3.24
CA PRO A 263 3.19 -2.20 -4.36
C PRO A 263 2.66 -1.09 -5.27
N GLN A 264 3.57 -0.40 -5.94
CA GLN A 264 3.26 0.39 -7.11
C GLN A 264 3.73 -0.35 -8.37
N ILE A 265 2.82 -0.60 -9.31
CA ILE A 265 3.20 -1.11 -10.63
C ILE A 265 3.57 0.08 -11.51
N MET A 266 4.79 0.07 -12.03
CA MET A 266 5.34 1.09 -12.92
C MET A 266 5.27 0.55 -14.34
N THR A 267 4.54 1.24 -15.22
CA THR A 267 4.40 0.84 -16.62
C THR A 267 4.93 1.90 -17.56
N ASN A 268 5.42 1.44 -18.71
CA ASN A 268 5.82 2.31 -19.80
C ASN A 268 4.64 3.23 -20.18
N PRO A 269 4.84 4.56 -20.22
CA PRO A 269 3.80 5.53 -20.59
C PRO A 269 3.15 5.28 -21.95
N ASP A 270 3.86 4.60 -22.86
CA ASP A 270 3.38 4.28 -24.21
C ASP A 270 2.42 3.07 -24.23
N VAL A 271 2.26 2.36 -23.10
CA VAL A 271 1.27 1.28 -22.99
C VAL A 271 -0.11 1.90 -22.82
N GLU A 272 -0.96 1.75 -23.84
CA GLU A 272 -2.34 2.25 -23.81
C GLU A 272 -3.18 1.58 -22.70
N GLY A 273 -3.94 2.41 -21.97
CA GLY A 273 -4.87 1.96 -20.94
C GLY A 273 -4.34 2.12 -19.51
N VAL A 274 -5.18 2.67 -18.62
CA VAL A 274 -4.89 2.79 -17.19
C VAL A 274 -5.08 1.40 -16.55
N LEU A 275 -4.08 0.52 -16.65
CA LEU A 275 -4.11 -0.82 -16.06
C LEU A 275 -3.96 -0.81 -14.54
N PHE A 276 -3.30 0.22 -13.99
CA PHE A 276 -2.89 0.29 -12.59
C PHE A 276 -3.30 1.62 -11.96
N GLY A 277 -3.36 1.66 -10.63
CA GLY A 277 -3.76 2.84 -9.86
C GLY A 277 -2.89 4.09 -10.16
N GLY A 278 -3.35 5.26 -9.72
CA GLY A 278 -2.79 6.57 -10.10
C GLY A 278 -1.36 6.89 -9.66
N GLY A 279 -0.65 5.98 -9.00
CA GLY A 279 0.73 6.18 -8.55
C GLY A 279 1.81 5.93 -9.60
N ASN A 280 1.45 5.62 -10.85
CA ASN A 280 2.43 5.50 -11.94
C ASN A 280 3.05 6.88 -12.26
N ALA A 281 4.30 7.09 -11.86
CA ALA A 281 5.05 8.30 -12.15
C ALA A 281 5.83 8.13 -13.46
N ALA A 282 5.28 8.63 -14.57
CA ALA A 282 5.90 8.52 -15.91
C ALA A 282 7.37 8.96 -15.93
N ASN A 283 7.71 10.06 -15.24
CA ASN A 283 9.09 10.54 -15.13
C ASN A 283 10.01 9.53 -14.41
N ALA A 284 9.52 8.87 -13.37
CA ALA A 284 10.28 7.85 -12.65
C ALA A 284 10.50 6.60 -13.52
N PHE A 285 9.51 6.22 -14.33
CA PHE A 285 9.66 5.14 -15.31
C PHE A 285 10.73 5.49 -16.35
N SER A 286 10.62 6.64 -17.01
CA SER A 286 11.54 7.04 -18.08
C SER A 286 12.99 7.23 -17.60
N SER A 287 13.18 7.58 -16.33
CA SER A 287 14.51 7.76 -15.73
C SER A 287 15.06 6.51 -15.06
N PHE A 288 14.29 5.42 -14.95
CA PHE A 288 14.67 4.19 -14.25
C PHE A 288 16.02 3.65 -14.73
N ALA A 289 16.20 3.49 -16.04
CA ALA A 289 17.43 2.93 -16.62
C ALA A 289 18.67 3.78 -16.27
N ALA A 290 18.52 5.10 -16.27
CA ALA A 290 19.60 6.03 -15.97
C ALA A 290 19.94 6.11 -14.48
N GLN A 291 18.94 5.93 -13.61
CA GLN A 291 19.07 6.09 -12.16
C GLN A 291 19.38 4.79 -11.42
N HIS A 292 19.04 3.63 -12.00
CA HIS A 292 19.29 2.34 -11.35
C HIS A 292 20.79 2.05 -11.28
N VAL A 293 21.29 1.85 -10.06
CA VAL A 293 22.67 1.42 -9.83
C VAL A 293 22.70 -0.10 -9.72
N CYS A 294 23.28 -0.75 -10.73
CA CYS A 294 23.46 -2.20 -10.70
C CYS A 294 24.36 -2.59 -9.52
N GLN A 295 23.89 -3.55 -8.72
CA GLN A 295 24.57 -4.02 -7.51
C GLN A 295 24.90 -5.52 -7.59
N LYS A 296 25.32 -6.13 -6.46
CA LYS A 296 25.87 -7.50 -6.41
C LYS A 296 24.96 -8.56 -7.06
N TYR A 297 23.64 -8.49 -6.88
CA TYR A 297 22.68 -9.41 -7.50
C TYR A 297 22.56 -9.18 -9.01
N CYS A 298 22.52 -7.92 -9.49
CA CYS A 298 22.44 -7.63 -10.93
C CYS A 298 23.65 -8.22 -11.67
N LEU A 299 24.85 -8.01 -11.10
CA LEU A 299 26.11 -8.50 -11.66
C LEU A 299 26.20 -10.03 -11.61
N ALA A 300 25.94 -10.62 -10.45
CA ALA A 300 26.11 -12.05 -10.26
C ALA A 300 25.10 -12.90 -11.05
N LEU A 301 23.89 -12.37 -11.28
CA LEU A 301 22.83 -13.06 -12.03
C LEU A 301 22.82 -12.67 -13.53
N GLY A 302 23.87 -11.99 -13.99
CA GLY A 302 24.10 -11.74 -15.41
C GLY A 302 23.08 -10.82 -16.08
N LEU A 303 22.50 -9.88 -15.34
CA LEU A 303 21.68 -8.83 -15.95
C LEU A 303 22.56 -7.92 -16.83
N THR A 304 21.97 -7.41 -17.91
CA THR A 304 22.64 -6.43 -18.76
C THR A 304 22.77 -5.12 -17.99
N MET A 305 23.97 -4.55 -17.96
CA MET A 305 24.20 -3.29 -17.26
C MET A 305 23.37 -2.17 -17.91
N LEU A 306 22.55 -1.50 -17.10
CA LEU A 306 21.82 -0.32 -17.55
C LEU A 306 22.77 0.87 -17.70
N PRO A 307 22.55 1.74 -18.70
CA PRO A 307 23.39 2.89 -18.92
C PRO A 307 23.23 3.87 -17.75
N GLN A 308 24.29 4.12 -17.01
CA GLN A 308 24.28 5.17 -15.99
C GLN A 308 24.45 6.53 -16.65
N GLN A 309 23.65 7.52 -16.27
CA GLN A 309 24.02 8.90 -16.57
C GLN A 309 25.36 9.19 -15.86
N PRO A 310 26.32 9.85 -16.53
CA PRO A 310 27.49 10.34 -15.83
C PRO A 310 27.02 11.18 -14.65
N ALA A 311 27.57 10.92 -13.46
CA ALA A 311 27.27 11.74 -12.29
C ALA A 311 27.43 13.20 -12.70
N ALA A 312 26.35 13.98 -12.60
CA ALA A 312 26.43 15.41 -12.83
C ALA A 312 27.55 15.93 -11.93
N THR A 313 28.61 16.46 -12.53
CA THR A 313 29.68 17.10 -11.77
C THR A 313 29.05 18.15 -10.86
N GLU A 314 29.47 18.21 -9.60
CA GLU A 314 28.96 19.14 -8.57
C GLU A 314 28.98 20.64 -8.97
N SER A 315 29.46 20.97 -10.17
CA SER A 315 29.46 22.32 -10.75
C SER A 315 28.10 22.82 -11.24
N ASP A 316 27.09 21.96 -11.50
CA ASP A 316 25.80 22.40 -12.08
C ASP A 316 24.72 22.73 -11.02
N HIS A 317 24.97 22.48 -9.73
CA HIS A 317 24.00 22.78 -8.67
C HIS A 317 24.06 24.23 -8.12
N LEU A 318 24.93 25.09 -8.64
CA LEU A 318 25.06 26.48 -8.19
C LEU A 318 24.37 27.54 -9.08
N GLN A 319 23.59 27.17 -10.10
CA GLN A 319 22.97 28.17 -10.98
C GLN A 319 21.45 28.15 -11.13
N GLN A 320 20.69 27.35 -10.37
CA GLN A 320 19.22 27.51 -10.35
C GLN A 320 18.62 27.32 -8.96
N SER A 321 18.66 28.39 -8.15
CA SER A 321 17.70 28.63 -7.08
C SER A 321 17.65 30.13 -6.77
N PRO A 322 16.51 30.83 -6.92
CA PRO A 322 16.35 32.16 -6.38
C PRO A 322 16.23 32.04 -4.86
N PHE A 323 17.23 32.60 -4.17
CA PHE A 323 17.25 32.88 -2.75
C PHE A 323 15.99 33.68 -2.37
N ILE A 324 15.03 33.07 -1.67
CA ILE A 324 14.08 33.82 -0.83
C ILE A 324 14.63 33.76 0.59
N VAL A 325 15.33 34.85 0.97
CA VAL A 325 15.63 35.15 2.37
C VAL A 325 14.34 35.67 3.00
N LEU A 326 13.68 34.87 3.83
CA LEU A 326 12.75 35.42 4.82
C LEU A 326 13.56 35.86 6.04
N GLN A 327 13.95 37.13 6.04
CA GLN A 327 14.41 37.82 7.25
C GLN A 327 13.21 38.00 8.17
N ASN A 328 13.28 37.38 9.34
CA ASN A 328 12.44 37.73 10.49
C ASN A 328 12.82 39.13 10.98
N GLN A 329 11.90 40.09 10.89
CA GLN A 329 11.89 41.28 11.74
C GLN A 329 10.63 41.30 12.60
N PRO A 330 10.74 41.65 13.90
CA PRO A 330 9.58 41.86 14.76
C PRO A 330 8.94 43.21 14.45
N GLN A 331 7.63 43.24 14.24
CA GLN A 331 6.87 44.49 14.19
C GLN A 331 6.31 44.81 15.58
N ASP A 332 6.92 45.83 16.19
CA ASP A 332 6.32 46.65 17.23
C ASP A 332 5.07 47.36 16.67
N HIS A 333 3.93 47.20 17.34
CA HIS A 333 2.78 48.08 17.14
C HIS A 333 2.62 49.03 18.32
N PRO A 334 2.46 50.34 18.05
CA PRO A 334 2.38 51.36 19.10
C PRO A 334 0.97 51.43 19.70
N VAL A 335 0.98 51.73 21.00
CA VAL A 335 -0.15 52.16 21.82
C VAL A 335 -0.74 53.45 21.25
N GLN A 336 -2.06 53.49 21.05
CA GLN A 336 -2.80 54.74 21.00
C GLN A 336 -4.00 54.66 21.95
N ASP A 337 -3.88 55.45 23.01
CA ASP A 337 -4.96 55.91 23.86
C ASP A 337 -6.04 56.63 23.03
N LEU A 338 -7.30 56.30 23.29
CA LEU A 338 -8.40 57.22 23.09
C LEU A 338 -9.38 57.05 24.25
N ASP A 339 -9.37 58.09 25.07
CA ASP A 339 -10.12 58.24 26.29
C ASP A 339 -11.45 58.97 26.00
N GLN A 340 -12.44 58.66 26.83
CA GLN A 340 -13.60 59.47 27.23
C GLN A 340 -14.95 59.44 26.48
N HIS A 341 -15.91 58.98 27.29
CA HIS A 341 -17.22 59.58 27.60
C HIS A 341 -18.51 58.92 27.08
N SER A 342 -19.07 58.09 27.97
CA SER A 342 -20.35 58.29 28.66
C SER A 342 -21.59 58.58 27.81
N THR A 343 -22.56 57.66 27.85
CA THR A 343 -23.91 58.03 28.30
C THR A 343 -24.70 56.82 28.77
N ASN A 344 -25.14 56.91 30.03
CA ASN A 344 -26.18 56.11 30.65
C ASN A 344 -27.49 56.17 29.86
N LYS A 345 -28.23 55.06 29.82
CA LYS A 345 -29.69 55.03 30.01
C LYS A 345 -30.15 53.65 30.45
N SER A 346 -30.37 53.53 31.76
CA SER A 346 -31.21 52.52 32.40
C SER A 346 -32.57 53.15 32.66
N ILE A 347 -33.66 52.54 32.17
CA ILE A 347 -35.05 52.71 32.64
C ILE A 347 -35.72 51.33 32.43
N VAL A 348 -35.86 50.48 33.47
CA VAL A 348 -37.02 50.33 34.40
C VAL A 348 -38.15 49.55 33.72
N SER A 349 -38.83 48.56 34.32
CA SER A 349 -38.71 47.83 35.59
C SER A 349 -39.74 46.69 35.56
N GLN A 350 -39.41 45.62 36.27
CA GLN A 350 -40.27 44.89 37.22
C GLN A 350 -41.72 44.54 36.84
N GLY A 351 -41.97 43.24 36.82
CA GLY A 351 -43.03 42.70 37.67
C GLY A 351 -42.49 42.47 39.09
N ALA A 352 -43.40 42.71 40.05
CA ALA A 352 -43.31 42.66 41.52
C ALA A 352 -42.66 43.86 42.21
#